data_AF-A0A353WQS8-F1
#
_entry.id   AF-A0A353WQS8-F1
#
_cell.length_a   1.000
_cell.length_b   1.000
_cell.length_c   1.000
_cell.angle_alpha   90.00
_cell.angle_beta   90.00
_cell.angle_gamma   90.00
#
_symmetry.space_group_name_H-M   'P 1'
#
loop_
_entity.id
_entity.type
_entity.pdbx_description
1 polymer ?
#
loop_
_entity_poly.entity_id
_entity_poly.type
_entity_poly.pdbx_seq_one_letter_code
_entity_poly.pdbx_strand_id
1 'polypeptide(L)'
;MGKTASKIYKVVTLIFGVAVLVCAIFLMATGAGLQEELDFGAGAYYYADIPEFQKYLAWDTFKESLPYWVYVILFLVWGVLMYMLWKWIDRRKR
;
A
#
# COMPACT_ATOMS: atom_id res chain seq x y z
N MET A 1 -15.82 5.43 -27.58
CA MET A 1 -16.68 6.10 -26.56
C MET A 1 -16.85 7.56 -26.94
N GLY A 2 -18.08 8.10 -26.86
CA GLY A 2 -18.32 9.52 -27.13
C GLY A 2 -17.58 10.43 -26.14
N LYS A 3 -17.20 11.65 -26.57
CA LYS A 3 -16.42 12.62 -25.76
C LYS A 3 -17.08 12.90 -24.39
N THR A 4 -18.41 12.90 -24.32
CA THR A 4 -19.18 13.11 -23.09
C THR A 4 -19.06 11.94 -22.12
N ALA A 5 -19.18 10.70 -22.62
CA ALA A 5 -19.05 9.49 -21.79
C ALA A 5 -17.63 9.36 -21.19
N SER A 6 -16.60 9.75 -21.95
CA SER A 6 -15.22 9.78 -21.44
C SER A 6 -15.00 10.82 -20.33
N LYS A 7 -15.63 12.01 -20.42
CA LYS A 7 -15.58 13.02 -19.35
C LYS A 7 -16.28 12.54 -18.07
N ILE A 8 -17.47 11.97 -18.20
CA ILE A 8 -18.24 11.46 -17.06
C ILE A 8 -17.44 10.36 -16.34
N TYR A 9 -16.89 9.41 -17.10
CA TYR A 9 -16.04 8.35 -16.53
C TYR A 9 -14.89 8.93 -15.70
N LYS A 10 -14.13 9.90 -16.25
CA LYS A 10 -13.01 10.54 -15.53
C LYS A 10 -13.45 11.23 -14.23
N VAL A 11 -14.58 11.94 -14.27
CA VAL A 11 -15.10 12.64 -13.08
C VAL A 11 -15.53 11.63 -12.02
N VAL A 12 -16.24 10.58 -12.41
CA VAL A 12 -16.67 9.52 -11.49
C VAL A 12 -15.45 8.81 -10.88
N THR A 13 -14.45 8.46 -11.68
CA THR A 13 -13.20 7.85 -11.19
C THR A 13 -12.47 8.77 -10.21
N LEU A 14 -12.41 10.07 -10.49
CA LEU A 14 -11.78 11.04 -9.60
C LEU A 14 -12.52 11.12 -8.26
N ILE A 15 -13.84 11.27 -8.28
CA ILE A 15 -14.67 11.34 -7.07
C ILE A 15 -14.51 10.06 -6.25
N PHE A 16 -14.56 8.90 -6.90
CA PHE A 16 -14.38 7.62 -6.23
C PHE A 16 -12.99 7.50 -5.60
N GLY A 17 -11.93 7.88 -6.33
CA GLY A 17 -10.56 7.86 -5.80
C GLY A 17 -10.38 8.77 -4.59
N VAL A 18 -10.96 9.97 -4.62
CA VAL A 18 -10.96 10.90 -3.48
C VAL A 18 -11.72 10.31 -2.29
N ALA A 19 -12.89 9.73 -2.52
CA ALA A 19 -13.69 9.10 -1.46
C ALA A 19 -12.93 7.94 -0.79
N VAL A 20 -12.27 7.09 -1.57
CA VAL A 20 -11.42 6.00 -1.04
C VAL A 20 -10.28 6.54 -0.19
N LEU A 21 -9.59 7.59 -0.65
CA LEU A 21 -8.52 8.25 0.09
C LEU A 21 -9.02 8.80 1.44
N VAL A 22 -10.17 9.47 1.45
CA VAL A 22 -10.79 10.00 2.67
C VAL A 22 -11.13 8.87 3.64
N CYS A 23 -11.74 7.79 3.16
CA CYS A 23 -12.05 6.63 3.99
C CYS A 23 -10.79 5.99 4.58
N ALA A 24 -9.74 5.82 3.79
CA ALA A 24 -8.48 5.26 4.26
C ALA A 24 -7.87 6.13 5.37
N ILE A 25 -7.82 7.46 5.17
CA ILE A 25 -7.33 8.40 6.19
C ILE A 25 -8.19 8.33 7.46
N PHE A 26 -9.52 8.27 7.32
CA PHE A 26 -10.44 8.16 8.44
C PHE A 26 -10.20 6.89 9.26
N LEU A 27 -10.08 5.73 8.61
CA LEU A 27 -9.81 4.46 9.29
C LEU A 27 -8.46 4.49 10.02
N MET A 28 -7.42 5.02 9.38
CA MET A 28 -6.09 5.17 10.01
C MET A 28 -6.11 6.13 11.20
N ALA A 29 -6.82 7.25 11.10
CA ALA A 29 -6.87 8.27 12.16
C ALA A 29 -7.71 7.84 13.37
N THR A 30 -8.72 7.00 13.15
CA THR A 30 -9.62 6.52 14.21
C THR A 30 -9.23 5.17 14.78
N GLY A 31 -8.31 4.44 14.13
CA GLY A 31 -8.02 3.05 14.47
C GLY A 31 -9.23 2.13 14.29
N ALA A 32 -10.22 2.52 13.47
CA ALA A 32 -11.46 1.78 13.32
C ALA A 32 -11.18 0.38 12.72
N GLY A 33 -11.51 -0.66 13.50
CA GLY A 33 -11.24 -2.06 13.16
C GLY A 33 -10.00 -2.65 13.84
N LEU A 34 -9.21 -1.85 14.57
CA LEU A 34 -8.16 -2.36 15.45
C LEU A 34 -8.75 -2.88 16.76
N GLN A 35 -8.18 -3.96 17.28
CA GLN A 35 -8.47 -4.44 18.62
C GLN A 35 -7.84 -3.48 19.65
N GLU A 36 -8.52 -3.24 20.77
CA GLU A 36 -7.98 -2.40 21.85
C GLU A 36 -6.59 -2.92 22.28
N GLU A 37 -5.64 -1.99 22.44
CA GLU A 37 -4.21 -2.23 22.75
C GLU A 37 -3.31 -2.73 21.61
N LEU A 38 -3.84 -2.95 20.40
CA LEU A 38 -3.07 -3.48 19.28
C LEU A 38 -3.08 -2.52 18.07
N ASP A 39 -2.05 -1.66 17.98
CA ASP A 39 -1.78 -0.85 16.78
C ASP A 39 -0.62 -1.48 16.00
N PHE A 40 -0.96 -2.13 14.89
CA PHE A 40 0.02 -2.86 14.08
C PHE A 40 0.51 -2.08 12.85
N GLY A 41 0.09 -0.82 12.68
CA GLY A 41 0.50 0.04 11.57
C GLY A 41 -0.04 -0.38 10.20
N ALA A 42 0.26 0.42 9.17
CA ALA A 42 -0.33 0.33 7.81
C ALA A 42 0.11 -0.88 6.95
N GLY A 43 0.63 -1.95 7.56
CA GLY A 43 1.15 -3.12 6.84
C GLY A 43 1.07 -4.44 7.61
N ALA A 44 0.38 -4.47 8.75
CA ALA A 44 0.23 -5.72 9.48
C ALA A 44 -0.83 -6.61 8.85
N TYR A 45 -0.39 -7.79 8.44
CA TYR A 45 -1.20 -8.81 7.80
C TYR A 45 -2.06 -9.57 8.82
N TYR A 46 -3.11 -10.23 8.28
CA TYR A 46 -4.12 -11.10 8.90
C TYR A 46 -3.70 -12.05 10.03
N TYR A 47 -2.41 -12.24 10.28
CA TYR A 47 -1.88 -13.07 11.35
C TYR A 47 -1.74 -12.32 12.68
N ALA A 48 -1.84 -10.98 12.67
CA ALA A 48 -1.76 -10.16 13.88
C ALA A 48 -2.98 -10.36 14.82
N ASP A 49 -4.12 -10.80 14.29
CA ASP A 49 -5.36 -11.02 15.04
C ASP A 49 -5.48 -12.44 15.62
N ILE A 50 -4.50 -13.33 15.38
CA ILE A 50 -4.52 -14.69 15.92
C ILE A 50 -3.99 -14.65 17.37
N PRO A 51 -4.80 -15.07 18.37
CA PRO A 51 -4.34 -15.11 19.75
C PRO A 51 -3.04 -15.89 19.89
N GLU A 52 -2.08 -15.33 20.63
CA GLU A 52 -0.73 -15.88 20.86
C GLU A 52 0.18 -16.01 19.63
N PHE A 53 -0.21 -15.54 18.43
CA PHE A 53 0.63 -15.70 17.23
C PHE A 53 2.00 -15.00 17.34
N GLN A 54 2.09 -14.00 18.21
CA GLN A 54 3.35 -13.33 18.55
C GLN A 54 4.45 -14.29 19.02
N LYS A 55 4.13 -15.48 19.57
CA LYS A 55 5.13 -16.47 19.99
C LYS A 55 5.86 -17.15 18.82
N TYR A 56 5.28 -17.12 17.63
CA TYR A 56 5.87 -17.67 16.40
C TYR A 56 6.61 -16.61 15.59
N LEU A 57 6.29 -15.34 15.83
CA LEU A 57 7.00 -14.22 15.24
C LEU A 57 8.26 -14.01 16.06
N ALA A 58 9.39 -14.41 15.50
CA ALA A 58 10.71 -14.17 16.08
C ALA A 58 11.08 -12.69 15.93
N TRP A 59 10.30 -11.79 16.55
CA TRP A 59 10.44 -10.33 16.46
C TRP A 59 11.86 -9.89 16.83
N ASP A 60 12.45 -10.53 17.84
CA ASP A 60 13.83 -10.24 18.29
C ASP A 60 14.92 -10.73 17.33
N THR A 61 14.56 -11.62 16.39
CA THR A 61 15.49 -12.20 15.41
C THR A 61 15.63 -11.31 14.17
N PHE A 62 14.58 -10.57 13.81
CA PHE A 62 14.65 -9.59 12.72
C PHE A 62 14.99 -8.20 13.26
N LYS A 63 16.28 -7.90 13.34
CA LYS A 63 16.75 -6.53 13.59
C LYS A 63 17.08 -5.87 12.27
N GLU A 64 16.40 -4.77 11.98
CA GLU A 64 16.75 -3.89 10.87
C GLU A 64 18.21 -3.44 11.04
N SER A 65 19.07 -3.83 10.11
CA SER A 65 20.50 -3.51 10.17
C SER A 65 20.82 -2.14 9.59
N LEU A 66 19.87 -1.53 8.86
CA LEU A 66 20.05 -0.29 8.13
C LEU A 66 18.99 0.74 8.54
N PRO A 67 19.29 2.06 8.44
CA PRO A 67 18.30 3.11 8.69
C PRO A 67 17.08 3.00 7.75
N TYR A 68 15.88 3.26 8.27
CA TYR A 68 14.61 3.14 7.53
C TYR A 68 14.62 3.82 6.14
N TRP A 69 15.21 5.00 6.03
CA TRP A 69 15.34 5.75 4.77
C TRP A 69 16.06 4.97 3.66
N VAL A 70 16.96 4.05 3.98
CA VAL A 70 17.63 3.19 3.00
C VAL A 70 16.61 2.26 2.34
N TYR A 71 15.68 1.69 3.11
CA TYR A 71 14.60 0.86 2.57
C TYR A 71 13.66 1.67 1.68
N VAL A 72 13.34 2.90 2.07
CA VAL A 72 12.54 3.82 1.24
C VAL A 72 13.21 4.09 -0.11
N ILE A 73 14.52 4.38 -0.11
CA ILE A 73 15.27 4.61 -1.34
C ILE A 73 15.30 3.34 -2.21
N LEU A 74 15.59 2.17 -1.61
CA LEU A 74 15.59 0.89 -2.33
C LEU A 74 14.23 0.59 -2.96
N PHE A 75 13.14 0.85 -2.24
CA PHE A 75 11.77 0.69 -2.74
C PHE A 75 11.52 1.59 -3.96
N LEU A 76 11.91 2.86 -3.90
CA LEU A 76 11.75 3.80 -5.02
C LEU A 76 12.61 3.39 -6.23
N VAL A 77 13.86 3.00 -6.02
CA VAL A 77 14.76 2.49 -7.07
C VAL A 77 14.13 1.28 -7.75
N TRP A 78 13.62 0.33 -6.97
CA TRP A 78 12.93 -0.84 -7.50
C TRP A 78 11.69 -0.45 -8.32
N GLY A 79 10.88 0.49 -7.84
CA GLY A 79 9.72 1.01 -8.57
C GLY A 79 10.10 1.58 -9.94
N VAL A 80 11.19 2.35 -10.02
CA VAL A 80 11.71 2.90 -11.29
C VAL A 80 12.20 1.79 -12.21
N LEU A 81 12.93 0.80 -11.69
CA LEU A 81 13.41 -0.34 -12.48
C LEU A 81 12.23 -1.12 -13.08
N MET A 82 11.19 -1.38 -12.29
CA MET A 82 9.98 -2.03 -12.79
C MET A 82 9.31 -1.18 -13.86
N TYR A 83 9.10 0.12 -13.64
CA TYR A 83 8.53 1.00 -14.67
C TYR A 83 9.31 0.92 -16.00
N MET A 84 10.65 0.96 -15.94
CA MET A 84 11.50 0.84 -17.13
C MET A 84 11.37 -0.52 -17.82
N LEU A 85 11.36 -1.61 -17.04
CA LEU A 85 11.18 -2.98 -17.54
C LEU A 85 9.85 -3.12 -18.27
N TRP A 86 8.75 -2.66 -17.65
CA TRP A 86 7.42 -2.72 -18.24
C TRP A 86 7.32 -1.90 -19.52
N LYS A 87 7.89 -0.69 -19.54
CA LYS A 87 7.97 0.14 -20.76
C LYS A 87 8.78 -0.55 -21.87
N TRP A 88 9.80 -1.33 -21.53
CA TRP A 88 10.57 -2.09 -22.52
C TRP A 88 9.78 -3.28 -23.07
N ILE A 89 9.10 -4.05 -22.22
CA ILE A 89 8.23 -5.15 -22.63
C ILE A 89 7.12 -4.65 -23.56
N ASP A 90 6.48 -3.54 -23.21
CA ASP A 90 5.37 -2.98 -23.99
C ASP A 90 5.84 -2.50 -25.38
N ARG A 91 7.04 -1.92 -25.47
CA ARG A 91 7.66 -1.56 -26.75
C ARG A 91 8.00 -2.75 -27.63
N ARG A 92 8.18 -3.95 -27.07
CA ARG A 92 8.45 -5.19 -27.83
C ARG A 92 7.19 -5.81 -28.43
N LYS A 93 6.01 -5.42 -27.94
CA LYS A 93 4.71 -5.95 -28.40
C LYS A 93 4.06 -5.10 -29.51
N ARG A 94 4.58 -3.90 -29.78
CA ARG A 94 4.27 -3.11 -30.98
C ARG A 94 5.26 -3.42 -32.09
#